data_AF-A0A8T6U923-F1
#
_entry.id   AF-A0A8T6U923-F1
#
_cell.length_a   1.000
_cell.length_b   1.000
_cell.length_c   1.000
_cell.angle_alpha   90.00
_cell.angle_beta   90.00
_cell.angle_gamma   90.00
#
_symmetry.space_group_name_H-M   'P 1'
#
loop_
_entity.id
_entity.type
_entity.pdbx_description
1 polymer ?
#
loop_
_entity_poly.entity_id
_entity_poly.type
_entity_poly.pdbx_seq_one_letter_code
_entity_poly.pdbx_strand_id
1 'polypeptide(L)' 'MKKVNAIFEAARSEGRKYLLEPEAKTICVQYGIPVTKFEVATNESEAVQFAKKIGFPIV' A
#
# COMPACT_ATOMS: atom_id res chain seq x y z
N MET A 1 -10.01 -12.37 1.42
CA MET A 1 -9.59 -12.87 0.09
C MET A 1 -10.05 -12.02 -1.09
N LYS A 2 -11.31 -11.55 -1.17
CA LYS A 2 -11.78 -10.70 -2.30
C LYS A 2 -10.86 -9.50 -2.61
N LYS A 3 -10.35 -8.83 -1.57
CA LYS A 3 -9.41 -7.69 -1.73
C LYS A 3 -8.05 -8.07 -2.34
N VAL A 4 -7.54 -9.27 -2.07
CA VAL A 4 -6.27 -9.77 -2.62
C VAL A 4 -6.42 -10.08 -4.11
N ASN A 5 -7.51 -10.76 -4.49
CA ASN A 5 -7.77 -11.08 -5.90
C ASN A 5 -7.89 -9.81 -6.75
N ALA A 6 -8.61 -8.79 -6.25
CA ALA A 6 -8.75 -7.51 -6.95
C ALA A 6 -7.40 -6.83 -7.23
N ILE A 7 -6.43 -6.91 -6.31
CA ILE A 7 -5.08 -6.38 -6.51
C ILE A 7 -4.36 -7.11 -7.65
N PHE A 8 -4.40 -8.44 -7.67
CA PHE A 8 -3.76 -9.22 -8.74
C PHE A 8 -4.44 -9.03 -10.09
N GLU A 9 -5.77 -8.92 -10.11
CA GLU A 9 -6.54 -8.64 -11.33
C GLU A 9 -6.21 -7.27 -11.90
N ALA A 10 -6.14 -6.23 -11.06
CA ALA A 10 -5.74 -4.89 -11.48
C ALA A 10 -4.33 -4.90 -12.10
N ALA A 11 -3.35 -5.45 -11.39
CA ALA A 11 -1.97 -5.54 -11.89
C ALA A 11 -1.88 -6.27 -13.24
N ARG A 12 -2.63 -7.36 -13.41
CA ARG A 12 -2.67 -8.11 -14.67
C ARG A 12 -3.36 -7.33 -15.78
N SER A 13 -4.48 -6.66 -15.49
CA SER A 13 -5.19 -5.83 -16.46
C SER A 13 -4.35 -4.65 -16.97
N GLU A 14 -3.45 -4.15 -16.12
CA GLU A 14 -2.46 -3.12 -16.46
C GLU A 14 -1.21 -3.70 -17.17
N GLY A 15 -1.16 -5.02 -17.43
CA GLY A 15 -0.04 -5.69 -18.09
C GLY A 15 1.22 -5.81 -17.22
N ARG A 16 1.13 -5.49 -15.93
CA ARG A 16 2.26 -5.56 -15.00
C ARG A 16 2.54 -7.00 -14.58
N LYS A 17 3.83 -7.32 -14.44
CA LYS A 17 4.32 -8.58 -13.84
C LYS A 17 4.80 -8.42 -12.40
N TYR A 18 4.55 -7.25 -11.81
CA TYR A 18 4.94 -6.89 -10.45
C TYR A 18 3.82 -6.10 -9.78
N LEU A 19 3.84 -6.11 -8.45
CA LEU A 19 2.97 -5.29 -7.62
C LEU A 19 3.69 -4.01 -7.21
N LEU A 20 2.94 -2.93 -7.05
CA LEU A 20 3.41 -1.74 -6.37
C LEU A 20 3.59 -2.03 -4.88
N GLU A 21 4.44 -1.27 -4.20
CA GLU A 21 4.69 -1.45 -2.76
C GLU A 21 3.40 -1.45 -1.91
N PRO A 22 2.43 -0.51 -2.10
CA PRO A 22 1.20 -0.51 -1.31
C PRO A 22 0.33 -1.75 -1.54
N GLU A 23 0.31 -2.27 -2.78
CA GLU A 23 -0.39 -3.48 -3.17
C GLU A 23 0.20 -4.70 -2.43
N ALA A 24 1.53 -4.86 -2.50
CA ALA A 24 2.24 -5.96 -1.86
C ALA A 24 2.08 -5.92 -0.33
N LYS A 25 2.28 -4.75 0.30
CA LYS A 25 2.09 -4.59 1.75
C LYS A 25 0.65 -4.90 2.19
N THR A 26 -0.34 -4.49 1.39
CA THR A 26 -1.75 -4.81 1.66
C THR A 26 -1.99 -6.32 1.66
N ILE A 27 -1.41 -7.06 0.70
CA ILE A 27 -1.51 -8.52 0.66
C ILE A 27 -0.87 -9.14 1.91
N CYS A 28 0.36 -8.74 2.27
CA CYS A 28 1.03 -9.24 3.47
C CYS A 28 0.15 -9.11 4.72
N VAL A 29 -0.46 -7.94 4.94
CA VAL A 29 -1.38 -7.70 6.07
C VAL A 29 -2.58 -8.65 6.03
N GLN A 30 -3.18 -8.87 4.85
CA GLN A 30 -4.34 -9.77 4.71
C GLN A 30 -4.01 -11.23 5.02
N TYR A 31 -2.74 -11.63 4.89
CA TYR A 31 -2.24 -12.96 5.26
C TYR A 31 -1.63 -13.00 6.68
N GLY A 32 -1.75 -11.93 7.46
CA GLY A 32 -1.23 -11.87 8.84
C GLY A 32 0.28 -11.64 8.93
N ILE A 33 0.93 -11.26 7.83
CA ILE A 33 2.34 -10.90 7.81
C ILE A 33 2.45 -9.41 8.20
N PRO A 34 3.13 -9.06 9.30
CA PRO A 34 3.25 -7.68 9.75
C PRO A 34 4.10 -6.86 8.77
N VAL A 35 3.70 -5.62 8.53
CA VAL A 35 4.41 -4.63 7.70
C VAL A 35 4.47 -3.30 8.44
N THR A 36 5.35 -2.40 7.97
CA THR A 36 5.39 -1.03 8.50
C THR A 36 4.08 -0.30 8.21
N LYS A 37 3.66 0.60 9.11
CA LYS A 37 2.52 1.49 8.85
C LYS A 37 2.83 2.33 7.62
N PHE A 38 1.89 2.42 6.68
CA PHE A 38 2.05 3.16 5.45
C PHE A 38 0.71 3.78 5.03
N GLU A 39 0.78 4.87 4.27
CA GLU A 39 -0.34 5.51 3.60
C GLU A 39 0.16 5.99 2.24
N VAL A 40 -0.70 6.00 1.22
CA VAL A 40 -0.35 6.50 -0.12
C VAL A 40 -0.89 7.92 -0.25
N ALA A 41 0.00 8.90 -0.26
CA ALA A 41 -0.34 10.29 -0.53
C ALA A 41 -0.39 10.55 -2.04
N THR A 42 -1.39 11.31 -2.48
CA THR A 42 -1.54 11.76 -3.88
C THR A 42 -1.07 13.21 -4.07
N ASN A 43 -0.82 13.92 -2.98
CA ASN A 43 -0.37 15.30 -2.95
C ASN A 43 0.42 15.62 -1.67
N GLU A 44 1.09 16.76 -1.67
CA GLU A 44 1.97 17.20 -0.57
C GLU A 44 1.22 17.36 0.77
N SER A 45 -0.01 17.89 0.73
CA SER A 45 -0.83 18.11 1.93
C SER A 45 -1.18 16.78 2.61
N GLU A 46 -1.56 15.77 1.83
CA GLU A 46 -1.80 14.41 2.31
C GLU A 46 -0.53 13.80 2.92
N ALA A 47 0.62 13.97 2.26
CA ALA A 47 1.89 13.45 2.77
C ALA A 47 2.22 14.03 4.16
N VAL A 48 2.06 15.35 4.35
CA VAL A 48 2.28 16.00 5.66
C VAL A 48 1.28 15.50 6.71
N GLN A 49 0.00 15.33 6.34
CA GLN A 49 -1.01 14.80 7.24
C GLN A 49 -0.68 13.36 7.68
N PHE A 50 -0.32 12.49 6.74
CA PHE A 50 0.01 11.10 7.01
C PHE A 50 1.29 10.96 7.82
N ALA A 51 2.31 11.80 7.54
CA ALA A 51 3.53 11.85 8.34
C ALA A 51 3.24 12.14 9.83
N LYS A 52 2.39 13.14 10.11
CA LYS A 52 1.97 13.46 11.49
C LYS A 52 1.18 12.33 12.15
N LYS A 53 0.32 11.65 11.39
CA LYS A 53 -0.48 10.51 11.87
C LYS A 53 0.39 9.29 12.21
N ILE A 54 1.41 9.02 11.40
CA ILE A 54 2.32 7.88 11.60
C ILE A 54 3.34 8.18 12.71
N GLY A 55 3.86 9.40 12.75
CA GLY A 55 4.89 9.84 13.69
C GLY A 55 6.29 9.83 13.07
N PHE A 56 7.08 10.87 13.37
CA PHE A 56 8.42 11.07 12.82
C PHE A 56 9.50 10.26 13.56
N PRO A 57 10.64 9.93 12.92
CA PRO A 57 10.95 10.14 11.50
C PRO A 57 10.20 9.15 10.59
N ILE A 58 9.86 9.58 9.37
CA ILE A 58 9.23 8.76 8.34
C ILE A 58 10.12 8.69 7.08
N VAL A 59 9.80 7.75 6.18
CA VAL A 59 10.37 7.61 4.83
C VAL A 59 9.28 7.90 3.82
#